data_AF-A0A3D2VSE7-F1
#
_entry.id   AF-A0A3D2VSE7-F1
#
_cell.length_a   1.000
_cell.length_b   1.000
_cell.length_c   1.000
_cell.angle_alpha   90.00
_cell.angle_beta   90.00
_cell.angle_gamma   90.00
#
_symmetry.space_group_name_H-M   'P 1'
#
loop_
_entity.id
_entity.type
_entity.pdbx_description
1 polymer ?
#
loop_
_entity_poly.entity_id
_entity_poly.type
_entity_poly.pdbx_seq_one_letter_code
_entity_poly.pdbx_strand_id
1 'polypeptide(L)'
;MISPLQDAINALQQRGCKPVKAGDGYQAYCPIHEADGQGHNPSLTLKAGDTVPVVVHCHAGCDGTAILKTLGINGTPHPSKPRIVATYPFQDANGIVVFEKVRREPKDFRIRHQPINGADWVWKKPELSSYPLYRLPEVLAAKTNGYPIYFVEGEKDADRLTVMGLIATTNFEGASEKAKKPKWRPEYSEQLSGAARVVLIPDNDEPGQAHMRNIARQLRGKVADLRWLELPGLSTKGDVSDWLNQGHTAAELFALVEQAPGADSATAPADPPLQDEPEEQPSGPARPAKVRVVVGELPEATDQAEAALIQHGAALYQRSGYLCRISHQQAATVRGITRPRGAVTISPLDRDSLLDRLNRFIHWEKWNEKKEGYKRCHAPAAIAQTLLARSGSWNFPPLIGVVSAPTLRPDGSILDQPGYDKTTGLFFDAQNEIFPPIPADPSPEAGRAALQFLKDELFNRRCLNSDRTEDQGFSFANDSDRSAALAALLTALVRPSLPTAPIFLATATRPGSAKTLLMDVPALVATGRPATIFELGADADEVEKRMLSVLLAGDSVINLDNLEVPLAGATLCKALSLSLIHISEPTRPY
;
A
#
# COMPACT_ATOMS: atom_id res chain seq x y z
N MET A 1 2.19 20.01 -29.70
CA MET A 1 1.72 18.63 -29.46
C MET A 1 0.26 18.57 -29.83
N ILE A 2 -0.12 17.59 -30.65
CA ILE A 2 -1.51 17.34 -31.04
C ILE A 2 -2.25 16.75 -29.83
N SER A 3 -3.53 17.07 -29.63
CA SER A 3 -4.27 16.59 -28.46
C SER A 3 -4.59 15.10 -28.59
N PRO A 4 -4.68 14.32 -27.49
CA PRO A 4 -5.03 12.90 -27.56
C PRO A 4 -6.36 12.62 -28.29
N LEU A 5 -7.33 13.54 -28.16
CA LEU A 5 -8.57 13.48 -28.94
C LEU A 5 -8.32 13.69 -30.43
N GLN A 6 -7.45 14.60 -30.81
CA GLN A 6 -7.09 14.83 -32.21
C GLN A 6 -6.27 13.67 -32.78
N ASP A 7 -5.41 13.03 -32.00
CA ASP A 7 -4.72 11.80 -32.39
C ASP A 7 -5.71 10.65 -32.60
N ALA A 8 -6.72 10.52 -31.72
CA ALA A 8 -7.81 9.56 -31.88
C ALA A 8 -8.60 9.77 -33.19
N ILE A 9 -8.92 11.03 -33.50
CA ILE A 9 -9.62 11.40 -34.74
C ILE A 9 -8.78 11.06 -35.97
N ASN A 10 -7.49 11.39 -35.94
CA ASN A 10 -6.58 11.08 -37.04
C ASN A 10 -6.44 9.56 -37.24
N ALA A 11 -6.36 8.79 -36.14
CA ALA A 11 -6.30 7.34 -36.17
C ALA A 11 -7.58 6.69 -36.74
N LEU A 12 -8.76 7.26 -36.43
CA LEU A 12 -10.04 6.85 -37.01
C LEU A 12 -10.12 7.17 -38.51
N GLN A 13 -9.65 8.35 -38.93
CA GLN A 13 -9.62 8.74 -40.34
C GLN A 13 -8.72 7.81 -41.16
N GLN A 14 -7.53 7.48 -40.66
CA GLN A 14 -6.60 6.54 -41.31
C GLN A 14 -7.19 5.13 -41.48
N ARG A 15 -8.15 4.76 -40.64
CA ARG A 15 -8.84 3.45 -40.66
C ARG A 15 -10.19 3.49 -41.40
N GLY A 16 -10.50 4.59 -42.10
CA GLY A 16 -11.75 4.70 -42.84
C GLY A 16 -13.01 4.84 -41.97
N CYS A 17 -12.87 5.10 -40.67
CA CYS A 17 -13.98 5.14 -39.71
C CYS A 17 -14.76 6.48 -39.68
N LYS A 18 -14.51 7.38 -40.64
CA LYS A 18 -15.25 8.63 -40.93
C LYS A 18 -15.75 9.42 -39.69
N PRO A 19 -14.85 9.95 -38.83
CA PRO A 19 -15.28 10.78 -37.70
C PRO A 19 -15.88 12.11 -38.16
N VAL A 20 -17.05 12.45 -37.63
CA VAL A 20 -17.78 13.71 -37.88
C VAL A 20 -18.03 14.41 -36.55
N LYS A 21 -17.89 15.74 -36.52
CA LYS A 21 -18.10 16.52 -35.30
C LYS A 21 -19.57 16.52 -34.88
N ALA A 22 -19.85 16.24 -33.62
CA ALA A 22 -21.20 16.21 -33.05
C ALA A 22 -21.18 16.72 -31.60
N GLY A 23 -21.75 17.89 -31.35
CA GLY A 23 -21.75 18.52 -30.02
C GLY A 23 -20.35 18.89 -29.52
N ASP A 24 -20.04 18.49 -28.28
CA ASP A 24 -18.74 18.64 -27.61
C ASP A 24 -17.74 17.52 -27.97
N GLY A 25 -18.10 16.60 -28.87
CA GLY A 25 -17.28 15.48 -29.30
C GLY A 25 -17.42 15.15 -30.78
N TYR A 26 -17.22 13.87 -31.11
CA TYR A 26 -17.26 13.32 -32.45
C TYR A 26 -18.05 12.02 -32.46
N GLN A 27 -18.68 11.75 -33.59
CA GLN A 27 -19.33 10.48 -33.89
C GLN A 27 -18.60 9.82 -35.07
N ALA A 28 -18.33 8.52 -34.98
CA ALA A 28 -17.56 7.77 -35.94
C ALA A 28 -18.05 6.32 -36.03
N TYR A 29 -17.57 5.58 -37.03
CA TYR A 29 -17.70 4.13 -37.04
C TYR A 29 -16.74 3.51 -36.02
N CYS A 30 -17.18 2.48 -35.33
CA CYS A 30 -16.33 1.79 -34.37
C CYS A 30 -15.22 1.01 -35.10
N PRO A 31 -13.94 1.20 -34.74
CA PRO A 31 -12.82 0.53 -35.42
C PRO A 31 -12.73 -0.97 -35.10
N ILE A 32 -13.58 -1.50 -34.23
CA ILE A 32 -13.60 -2.93 -33.85
C ILE A 32 -14.61 -3.71 -34.69
N HIS A 33 -15.85 -3.23 -34.82
CA HIS A 33 -16.93 -3.99 -35.49
C HIS A 33 -17.50 -3.30 -36.74
N GLU A 34 -17.13 -2.05 -37.02
CA GLU A 34 -17.60 -1.27 -38.20
C GLU A 34 -16.44 -0.79 -39.09
N ALA A 35 -15.26 -1.40 -38.95
CA ALA A 35 -14.06 -1.00 -39.69
C ALA A 35 -14.17 -1.23 -41.21
N ASP A 36 -15.11 -2.05 -41.66
CA ASP A 36 -15.40 -2.33 -43.08
C ASP A 36 -16.32 -1.27 -43.74
N GLY A 37 -16.95 -0.40 -42.94
CA GLY A 37 -17.67 0.79 -43.39
C GLY A 37 -18.95 0.52 -44.20
N GLN A 38 -19.55 -0.67 -44.12
CA GLN A 38 -20.76 -1.03 -44.86
C GLN A 38 -22.00 -1.17 -43.97
N GLY A 39 -23.10 -0.50 -44.33
CA GLY A 39 -24.45 -0.86 -43.90
C GLY A 39 -24.95 -0.43 -42.50
N HIS A 40 -24.17 0.32 -41.72
CA HIS A 40 -24.54 0.67 -40.33
C HIS A 40 -24.57 2.18 -40.06
N ASN A 41 -25.27 2.60 -39.00
CA ASN A 41 -25.16 3.96 -38.47
C ASN A 41 -23.93 4.03 -37.56
N PRO A 42 -23.15 5.13 -37.57
CA PRO A 42 -21.92 5.23 -36.78
C PRO A 42 -22.22 5.09 -35.28
N SER A 43 -21.67 4.04 -34.66
CA SER A 43 -21.99 3.64 -33.29
C SER A 43 -21.01 4.14 -32.23
N LEU A 44 -19.90 4.76 -32.64
CA LEU A 44 -18.86 5.25 -31.73
C LEU A 44 -19.04 6.75 -31.45
N THR A 45 -19.16 7.12 -30.19
CA THR A 45 -18.97 8.50 -29.73
C THR A 45 -17.61 8.62 -29.07
N LEU A 46 -16.86 9.67 -29.39
CA LEU A 46 -15.60 9.98 -28.74
C LEU A 46 -15.51 11.47 -28.38
N LYS A 47 -14.99 11.76 -27.18
CA LYS A 47 -14.76 13.12 -26.69
C LYS A 47 -13.54 13.18 -25.78
N ALA A 48 -13.08 14.38 -25.46
CA ALA A 48 -12.03 14.55 -24.46
C ALA A 48 -12.55 14.05 -23.09
N GLY A 49 -11.71 13.33 -22.35
CA GLY A 49 -12.05 12.86 -21.01
C GLY A 49 -11.40 13.71 -19.90
N ASP A 50 -12.08 13.81 -18.76
CA ASP A 50 -11.57 14.53 -17.59
C ASP A 50 -10.57 13.68 -16.78
N THR A 51 -10.77 12.36 -16.74
CA THR A 51 -9.99 11.38 -15.96
C THR A 51 -9.23 10.37 -16.82
N VAL A 52 -9.52 10.33 -18.12
CA VAL A 52 -8.90 9.45 -19.13
C VAL A 52 -8.62 10.27 -20.41
N PRO A 53 -7.60 9.95 -21.22
CA PRO A 53 -7.17 10.80 -22.35
C PRO A 53 -8.27 11.11 -23.39
N VAL A 54 -9.09 10.11 -23.70
CA VAL A 54 -10.25 10.20 -24.60
C VAL A 54 -11.32 9.28 -24.02
N VAL A 55 -12.54 9.77 -23.86
CA VAL A 55 -13.69 8.92 -23.53
C VAL A 55 -14.26 8.42 -24.85
N VAL A 56 -14.33 7.10 -24.98
CA VAL A 56 -14.96 6.43 -26.11
C VAL A 56 -16.16 5.65 -25.58
N HIS A 57 -17.27 5.70 -26.31
CA HIS A 57 -18.45 4.90 -26.02
C HIS A 57 -18.99 4.32 -27.32
N CYS A 58 -19.03 3.00 -27.40
CA CYS A 58 -19.65 2.29 -28.50
C CYS A 58 -21.07 1.89 -28.11
N HIS A 59 -22.08 2.42 -28.81
CA HIS A 59 -23.50 2.13 -28.55
C HIS A 59 -23.90 0.69 -28.93
N ALA A 60 -23.02 -0.05 -29.61
CA ALA A 60 -23.18 -1.48 -29.90
C ALA A 60 -22.50 -2.40 -28.85
N GLY A 61 -21.86 -1.84 -27.81
CA GLY A 61 -21.36 -2.60 -26.66
C GLY A 61 -19.89 -3.05 -26.72
N CYS A 62 -19.07 -2.54 -27.66
CA CYS A 62 -17.64 -2.83 -27.67
C CYS A 62 -16.91 -2.20 -26.48
N ASP A 63 -15.94 -2.94 -25.91
CA ASP A 63 -15.13 -2.47 -24.80
C ASP A 63 -14.30 -1.21 -25.16
N GLY A 64 -14.44 -0.16 -24.35
CA GLY A 64 -13.75 1.11 -24.57
C GLY A 64 -12.23 0.99 -24.52
N THR A 65 -11.68 0.08 -23.71
CA THR A 65 -10.23 -0.13 -23.59
C THR A 65 -9.68 -0.74 -24.87
N ALA A 66 -10.37 -1.73 -25.45
CA ALA A 66 -10.04 -2.32 -26.74
C ALA A 66 -10.10 -1.28 -27.88
N ILE A 67 -11.07 -0.35 -27.85
CA ILE A 67 -11.19 0.72 -28.84
C ILE A 67 -9.99 1.67 -28.75
N LEU A 68 -9.64 2.13 -27.54
CA LEU A 68 -8.48 3.01 -27.32
C LEU A 68 -7.17 2.34 -27.73
N LYS A 69 -7.00 1.05 -27.42
CA LYS A 69 -5.84 0.26 -27.85
C LYS A 69 -5.77 0.15 -29.39
N THR A 70 -6.90 -0.11 -30.05
CA THR A 70 -7.00 -0.19 -31.52
C THR A 70 -6.61 1.14 -32.18
N LEU A 71 -6.94 2.26 -31.54
CA LEU A 71 -6.56 3.61 -31.97
C LEU A 71 -5.11 3.98 -31.64
N GLY A 72 -4.35 3.10 -30.98
CA GLY A 72 -2.96 3.36 -30.59
C GLY A 72 -2.81 4.35 -29.44
N ILE A 73 -3.88 4.59 -28.67
CA ILE A 73 -3.89 5.52 -27.55
C ILE A 73 -3.42 4.77 -26.30
N ASN A 74 -2.09 4.67 -26.14
CA ASN A 74 -1.46 4.13 -24.94
C ASN A 74 -0.98 5.28 -24.05
N GLY A 75 -1.55 5.43 -22.86
CA GLY A 75 -0.96 6.32 -21.86
C GLY A 75 -1.90 6.83 -20.79
N THR A 76 -1.31 6.99 -19.60
CA THR A 76 -1.78 7.75 -18.43
C THR A 76 -2.50 9.04 -18.81
N PRO A 77 -3.50 9.47 -18.01
CA PRO A 77 -4.18 10.72 -18.23
C PRO A 77 -3.15 11.83 -18.38
N HIS A 78 -3.33 12.71 -19.37
CA HIS A 78 -2.87 14.07 -19.12
C HIS A 78 -3.57 14.49 -17.83
N PRO A 79 -2.86 14.95 -16.78
CA PRO A 79 -3.55 15.68 -15.73
C PRO A 79 -4.36 16.73 -16.48
N SER A 80 -5.67 16.80 -16.25
CA SER A 80 -6.40 18.04 -16.43
C SER A 80 -5.43 19.12 -15.95
N LYS A 81 -5.02 20.05 -16.83
CA LYS A 81 -3.93 21.01 -16.54
C LYS A 81 -4.00 21.37 -15.07
N PRO A 82 -2.98 21.04 -14.23
CA PRO A 82 -3.10 21.03 -12.78
C PRO A 82 -3.90 22.23 -12.31
N ARG A 83 -5.15 21.97 -11.91
CA ARG A 83 -6.09 23.06 -11.70
C ARG A 83 -5.77 23.65 -10.34
N ILE A 84 -5.52 24.94 -10.31
CA ILE A 84 -5.39 25.66 -9.06
C ILE A 84 -6.77 25.62 -8.38
N VAL A 85 -6.83 25.02 -7.19
CA VAL A 85 -8.05 24.92 -6.39
C VAL A 85 -8.05 25.81 -5.17
N ALA A 86 -6.86 26.26 -4.75
CA ALA A 86 -6.71 27.33 -3.78
C ALA A 86 -5.37 28.05 -4.00
N THR A 87 -5.35 29.35 -3.72
CA THR A 87 -4.17 30.19 -3.74
C THR A 87 -4.08 30.92 -2.41
N TYR A 88 -2.97 30.74 -1.72
CA TYR A 88 -2.70 31.33 -0.42
C TYR A 88 -1.59 32.39 -0.58
N PRO A 89 -1.93 33.69 -0.59
CA PRO A 89 -0.96 34.76 -0.73
C PRO A 89 -0.20 34.99 0.58
N PHE A 90 1.13 34.96 0.51
CA PHE A 90 2.01 35.32 1.62
C PHE A 90 2.44 36.77 1.43
N GLN A 91 2.08 37.62 2.39
CA GLN A 91 2.31 39.06 2.34
C GLN A 91 3.43 39.47 3.30
N ASP A 92 4.22 40.47 2.91
CA ASP A 92 5.12 41.14 3.83
C ASP A 92 4.36 42.03 4.84
N ALA A 93 5.09 42.72 5.72
CA ALA A 93 4.50 43.59 6.74
C ALA A 93 3.70 44.78 6.17
N ASN A 94 3.92 45.15 4.91
CA ASN A 94 3.20 46.24 4.24
C ASN A 94 1.97 45.74 3.45
N GLY A 95 1.67 44.44 3.51
CA GLY A 95 0.58 43.82 2.76
C GLY A 95 0.94 43.49 1.31
N ILE A 96 2.20 43.61 0.90
CA ILE A 96 2.64 43.27 -0.46
C ILE A 96 2.83 41.76 -0.56
N VAL A 97 2.19 41.14 -1.55
CA VAL A 97 2.35 39.69 -1.80
C VAL A 97 3.76 39.40 -2.30
N VAL A 98 4.53 38.65 -1.50
CA VAL A 98 5.91 38.25 -1.83
C VAL A 98 5.97 36.91 -2.55
N PHE A 99 5.05 36.00 -2.25
CA PHE A 99 4.81 34.77 -3.02
C PHE A 99 3.42 34.21 -2.71
N GLU A 100 3.00 33.25 -3.52
CA GLU A 100 1.77 32.49 -3.31
C GLU A 100 2.10 31.01 -3.18
N LYS A 101 1.43 30.34 -2.23
CA LYS A 101 1.36 28.88 -2.18
C LYS A 101 0.06 28.44 -2.83
N VAL A 102 0.16 27.55 -3.78
CA VAL A 102 -0.92 27.14 -4.68
C VAL A 102 -1.22 25.67 -4.43
N ARG A 103 -2.46 25.35 -4.06
CA ARG A 103 -2.97 23.98 -4.02
C ARG A 103 -3.54 23.60 -5.38
N ARG A 104 -3.16 22.44 -5.89
CA ARG A 104 -3.59 21.91 -7.19
C ARG A 104 -4.36 20.61 -7.05
N GLU A 105 -5.16 20.29 -8.06
CA GLU A 105 -5.76 18.98 -8.28
C GLU A 105 -5.10 18.28 -9.49
N PRO A 106 -4.66 17.01 -9.37
CA PRO A 106 -4.56 16.17 -8.16
C PRO A 106 -3.70 16.80 -7.03
N LYS A 107 -3.92 16.40 -5.76
CA LYS A 107 -3.38 17.08 -4.55
C LYS A 107 -1.87 17.29 -4.64
N ASP A 108 -1.47 18.53 -4.91
CA ASP A 108 -0.08 19.00 -4.91
C ASP A 108 -0.02 20.46 -4.43
N PHE A 109 1.09 20.86 -3.83
CA PHE A 109 1.34 22.23 -3.39
C PHE A 109 2.56 22.81 -4.10
N ARG A 110 2.43 24.00 -4.69
CA ARG A 110 3.51 24.70 -5.38
C ARG A 110 3.64 26.12 -4.89
N ILE A 111 4.84 26.68 -4.95
CA ILE A 111 5.08 28.09 -4.67
C ILE A 111 5.35 28.82 -5.97
N ARG A 112 4.77 30.02 -6.12
CA ARG A 112 5.07 30.93 -7.22
C ARG A 112 5.20 32.37 -6.72
N HIS A 113 5.93 33.19 -7.46
CA HIS A 113 6.01 34.64 -7.21
C HIS A 113 6.09 35.39 -8.53
N GLN A 114 5.75 36.68 -8.52
CA GLN A 114 5.98 37.57 -9.65
C GLN A 114 7.33 38.30 -9.46
N PRO A 115 8.20 38.34 -10.48
CA PRO A 115 9.45 39.08 -10.39
C PRO A 115 9.17 40.59 -10.56
N ILE A 116 10.03 41.41 -9.94
CA ILE A 116 9.97 42.88 -10.05
C ILE A 116 10.15 43.22 -11.54
N ASN A 117 9.06 43.63 -12.22
CA ASN A 117 8.94 43.96 -13.65
C ASN A 117 8.67 42.82 -14.64
N GLY A 118 8.29 41.62 -14.20
CA GLY A 118 7.85 40.55 -15.11
C GLY A 118 6.33 40.33 -15.08
N ALA A 119 5.73 40.11 -16.25
CA ALA A 119 4.32 39.74 -16.35
C ALA A 119 4.05 38.27 -15.96
N ASP A 120 5.07 37.41 -16.06
CA ASP A 120 4.94 35.96 -15.90
C ASP A 120 5.24 35.47 -14.48
N TRP A 121 4.48 34.46 -14.04
CA TRP A 121 4.69 33.78 -12.77
C TRP A 121 5.94 32.90 -12.80
N VAL A 122 6.78 33.03 -11.77
CA VAL A 122 7.93 32.15 -11.55
C VAL A 122 7.58 31.07 -10.54
N TRP A 123 7.55 29.81 -10.97
CA TRP A 123 7.16 28.64 -10.17
C TRP A 123 8.30 28.07 -9.31
N LYS A 124 8.87 28.93 -8.45
CA LYS A 124 9.87 28.56 -7.44
C LYS A 124 9.71 29.45 -6.20
N LYS A 125 10.24 29.01 -5.06
CA LYS A 125 10.34 29.86 -3.88
C LYS A 125 11.21 31.08 -4.20
N PRO A 126 10.79 32.33 -3.90
CA PRO A 126 11.68 33.47 -4.00
C PRO A 126 12.78 33.36 -2.94
N GLU A 127 13.92 34.00 -3.19
CA GLU A 127 14.95 34.21 -2.17
C GLU A 127 14.62 35.50 -1.44
N LEU A 128 14.16 35.38 -0.20
CA LEU A 128 13.79 36.51 0.65
C LEU A 128 14.75 36.56 1.84
N SER A 129 15.05 37.76 2.30
CA SER A 129 15.80 37.97 3.55
C SER A 129 15.03 37.53 4.78
N SER A 130 13.69 37.55 4.71
CA SER A 130 12.77 37.06 5.74
C SER A 130 11.51 36.53 5.09
N TYR A 131 11.10 35.32 5.45
CA TYR A 131 9.84 34.74 4.98
C TYR A 131 8.70 35.14 5.94
N PRO A 132 7.57 35.67 5.43
CA PRO A 132 6.43 35.98 6.28
C PRO A 132 5.66 34.72 6.68
N LEU A 133 5.02 34.79 7.85
CA LEU A 133 3.89 33.95 8.20
C LEU A 133 2.68 34.25 7.30
N TYR A 134 1.79 33.28 7.13
CA TYR A 134 0.55 33.50 6.38
C TYR A 134 -0.31 34.56 7.10
N ARG A 135 -0.83 35.55 6.38
CA ARG A 135 -1.57 36.69 6.97
C ARG A 135 -0.75 37.55 7.94
N LEU A 136 0.54 37.79 7.62
CA LEU A 136 1.43 38.56 8.48
C LEU A 136 0.90 39.97 8.86
N PRO A 137 0.30 40.77 7.96
CA PRO A 137 -0.25 42.07 8.35
C PRO A 137 -1.29 41.96 9.47
N GLU A 138 -2.17 40.97 9.41
CA GLU A 138 -3.18 40.72 10.43
C GLU A 138 -2.57 40.20 11.73
N VAL A 139 -1.53 39.37 11.65
CA VAL A 139 -0.75 38.94 12.82
C VAL A 139 -0.10 40.13 13.52
N LEU A 140 0.47 41.08 12.78
CA LEU A 140 1.08 42.29 13.33
C LEU A 140 0.04 43.25 13.92
N ALA A 141 -1.13 43.38 13.27
CA ALA A 141 -2.25 44.14 13.80
C ALA A 141 -2.81 43.51 15.09
N ALA A 142 -2.94 42.19 15.14
CA ALA A 142 -3.36 41.47 16.35
C ALA A 142 -2.37 41.67 17.49
N LYS A 143 -1.07 41.61 17.20
CA LYS A 143 -0.01 41.91 18.18
C LYS A 143 -0.14 43.31 18.75
N THR A 144 -0.35 44.31 17.89
CA THR A 144 -0.50 45.71 18.30
C THR A 144 -1.74 45.94 19.17
N ASN A 145 -2.85 45.29 18.83
CA ASN A 145 -4.13 45.44 19.53
C ASN A 145 -4.32 44.47 20.71
N GLY A 146 -3.37 43.56 20.95
CA GLY A 146 -3.45 42.55 22.01
C GLY A 146 -4.47 41.43 21.75
N TYR A 147 -4.85 41.18 20.50
CA TYR A 147 -5.76 40.07 20.16
C TYR A 147 -5.02 38.72 20.13
N PRO A 148 -5.72 37.61 20.46
CA PRO A 148 -5.14 36.27 20.37
C PRO A 148 -4.86 35.88 18.92
N ILE A 149 -3.69 35.28 18.71
CA ILE A 149 -3.27 34.72 17.41
C ILE A 149 -3.34 33.20 17.48
N TYR A 150 -4.09 32.58 16.56
CA TYR A 150 -4.26 31.14 16.45
C TYR A 150 -3.27 30.58 15.44
N PHE A 151 -2.48 29.59 15.83
CA PHE A 151 -1.48 28.96 14.97
C PHE A 151 -1.90 27.52 14.65
N VAL A 152 -2.09 27.25 13.36
CA VAL A 152 -2.52 25.95 12.81
C VAL A 152 -1.51 25.44 11.77
N GLU A 153 -1.61 24.18 11.34
CA GLU A 153 -0.61 23.57 10.45
C GLU A 153 -0.70 23.96 8.98
N GLY A 154 -1.90 24.35 8.51
CA GLY A 154 -2.17 24.59 7.11
C GLY A 154 -2.94 25.88 6.84
N GLU A 155 -2.78 26.42 5.64
CA GLU A 155 -3.43 27.68 5.24
C GLU A 155 -4.96 27.53 5.15
N LYS A 156 -5.44 26.35 4.74
CA LYS A 156 -6.87 25.99 4.73
C LYS A 156 -7.50 26.15 6.12
N ASP A 157 -6.82 25.64 7.14
CA ASP A 157 -7.29 25.68 8.53
C ASP A 157 -7.28 27.10 9.08
N ALA A 158 -6.26 27.88 8.71
CA ALA A 158 -6.16 29.29 9.08
C ALA A 158 -7.28 30.11 8.43
N ASP A 159 -7.59 29.85 7.15
CA ASP A 159 -8.71 30.51 6.46
C ASP A 159 -10.05 30.16 7.12
N ARG A 160 -10.28 28.91 7.52
CA ARG A 160 -11.53 28.52 8.21
C ARG A 160 -11.72 29.23 9.55
N LEU A 161 -10.67 29.31 10.37
CA LEU A 161 -10.73 30.08 11.61
C LEU A 161 -10.92 31.58 11.36
N THR A 162 -10.33 32.11 10.28
CA THR A 162 -10.54 33.50 9.88
C THR A 162 -11.98 33.80 9.47
N VAL A 163 -12.64 32.88 8.75
CA VAL A 163 -14.07 33.02 8.41
C VAL A 163 -14.95 33.15 9.66
N MET A 164 -14.49 32.62 10.80
CA MET A 164 -15.16 32.73 12.10
C MET A 164 -14.78 34.01 12.88
N GLY A 165 -13.98 34.90 12.28
CA GLY A 165 -13.54 36.16 12.88
C GLY A 165 -12.27 36.06 13.73
N LEU A 166 -11.54 34.93 13.68
CA LEU A 166 -10.32 34.72 14.45
C LEU A 166 -9.08 35.13 13.64
N ILE A 167 -8.04 35.61 14.31
CA ILE A 167 -6.76 35.88 13.65
C ILE A 167 -5.94 34.60 13.65
N ALA A 168 -5.93 33.89 12.53
CA ALA A 168 -5.21 32.62 12.41
C ALA A 168 -4.07 32.69 11.37
N THR A 169 -2.99 31.95 11.62
CA THR A 169 -1.79 31.97 10.80
C THR A 169 -1.12 30.59 10.75
N THR A 170 -0.17 30.44 9.83
CA THR A 170 0.68 29.26 9.66
C THR A 170 1.98 29.61 8.91
N ASN A 171 2.96 28.69 8.89
CA ASN A 171 4.17 28.81 8.06
C ASN A 171 4.04 27.98 6.77
N PHE A 172 4.57 28.49 5.66
CA PHE A 172 4.32 27.89 4.34
C PHE A 172 4.89 26.47 4.18
N GLU A 173 5.91 26.09 4.93
CA GLU A 173 6.51 24.76 4.85
C GLU A 173 5.75 23.65 5.56
N GLY A 174 4.78 24.00 6.42
CA GLY A 174 4.02 23.09 7.28
C GLY A 174 4.89 22.24 8.21
N ALA A 175 4.30 21.17 8.76
CA ALA A 175 5.01 20.21 9.58
C ALA A 175 6.12 19.47 8.81
N SER A 176 7.16 19.06 9.54
CA SER A 176 8.20 18.16 9.02
C SER A 176 7.81 16.71 9.25
N GLU A 177 8.04 15.84 8.26
CA GLU A 177 8.07 14.40 8.48
C GLU A 177 9.09 14.05 9.58
N LYS A 178 8.78 13.04 10.40
CA LYS A 178 9.66 12.57 11.48
C LYS A 178 11.09 12.32 10.95
N ALA A 179 12.07 12.79 11.72
CA ALA A 179 13.52 12.73 11.43
C ALA A 179 14.11 13.76 10.43
N LYS A 180 13.32 14.72 9.90
CA LYS A 180 13.85 15.90 9.20
C LYS A 180 14.01 17.08 10.16
N LYS A 181 14.91 18.02 9.83
CA LYS A 181 15.09 19.28 10.59
C LYS A 181 13.73 19.99 10.70
N PRO A 182 13.30 20.46 11.89
CA PRO A 182 12.07 21.22 12.03
C PRO A 182 12.04 22.37 11.03
N LYS A 183 10.95 22.52 10.29
CA LYS A 183 10.80 23.56 9.26
C LYS A 183 10.39 24.92 9.84
N TRP A 184 10.83 25.21 11.06
CA TRP A 184 10.60 26.48 11.75
C TRP A 184 11.84 27.36 11.62
N ARG A 185 11.63 28.64 11.31
CA ARG A 185 12.70 29.60 11.09
C ARG A 185 12.70 30.68 12.18
N PRO A 186 13.87 31.24 12.55
CA PRO A 186 13.96 32.29 13.55
C PRO A 186 13.04 33.49 13.27
N GLU A 187 12.92 33.89 12.00
CA GLU A 187 12.08 35.01 11.59
C GLU A 187 10.59 34.83 11.93
N TYR A 188 10.08 33.58 11.97
CA TYR A 188 8.70 33.32 12.39
C TYR A 188 8.50 33.57 13.88
N SER A 189 9.48 33.21 14.70
CA SER A 189 9.46 33.55 16.12
C SER A 189 9.52 35.05 16.34
N GLU A 190 10.31 35.78 15.56
CA GLU A 190 10.41 37.24 15.65
C GLU A 190 9.08 37.91 15.28
N GLN A 191 8.39 37.41 14.25
CA GLN A 191 7.09 37.94 13.83
C GLN A 191 6.02 37.82 14.93
N LEU A 192 6.00 36.69 15.65
CA LEU A 192 5.09 36.43 16.78
C LEU A 192 5.56 37.00 18.12
N SER A 193 6.84 37.36 18.25
CA SER A 193 7.40 37.93 19.47
C SER A 193 6.69 39.23 19.85
N GLY A 194 6.32 39.35 21.13
CA GLY A 194 5.55 40.45 21.70
C GLY A 194 4.02 40.28 21.60
N ALA A 195 3.51 39.18 21.04
CA ALA A 195 2.07 38.91 21.04
C ALA A 195 1.53 38.72 22.47
N ALA A 196 0.31 39.23 22.72
CA ALA A 196 -0.36 39.08 24.00
C ALA A 196 -0.76 37.61 24.25
N ARG A 197 -1.27 36.92 23.22
CA ARG A 197 -1.59 35.50 23.30
C ARG A 197 -1.35 34.79 21.96
N VAL A 198 -0.73 33.62 22.01
CA VAL A 198 -0.65 32.68 20.88
C VAL A 198 -1.25 31.33 21.30
N VAL A 199 -2.19 30.81 20.51
CA VAL A 199 -2.84 29.52 20.72
C VAL A 199 -2.36 28.54 19.66
N LEU A 200 -1.68 27.47 20.06
CA LEU A 200 -1.22 26.41 19.17
C LEU A 200 -2.28 25.31 19.08
N ILE A 201 -2.73 25.00 17.86
CA ILE A 201 -3.72 23.95 17.59
C ILE A 201 -3.08 22.91 16.64
N PRO A 202 -2.55 21.79 17.17
CA PRO A 202 -1.97 20.73 16.35
C PRO A 202 -3.04 19.91 15.61
N ASP A 203 -2.67 19.32 14.48
CA ASP A 203 -3.43 18.22 13.89
C ASP A 203 -3.39 17.02 14.85
N ASN A 204 -4.42 16.17 14.80
CA ASN A 204 -4.55 14.99 15.67
C ASN A 204 -3.66 13.83 15.19
N ASP A 205 -2.37 14.10 15.00
CA ASP A 205 -1.32 13.14 14.74
C ASP A 205 0.04 13.55 15.32
N GLU A 206 0.94 12.58 15.43
CA GLU A 206 2.24 12.81 16.07
C GLU A 206 3.16 13.78 15.32
N PRO A 207 3.25 13.77 13.96
CA PRO A 207 3.96 14.82 13.22
C PRO A 207 3.47 16.24 13.55
N GLY A 208 2.16 16.43 13.62
CA GLY A 208 1.54 17.70 13.91
C GLY A 208 1.82 18.21 15.32
N GLN A 209 1.61 17.33 16.31
CA GLN A 209 1.98 17.59 17.70
C GLN A 209 3.48 17.84 17.88
N ALA A 210 4.36 17.16 17.13
CA ALA A 210 5.79 17.41 17.18
C ALA A 210 6.17 18.80 16.62
N HIS A 211 5.51 19.24 15.55
CA HIS A 211 5.71 20.56 14.97
C HIS A 211 5.29 21.67 15.93
N MET A 212 4.08 21.59 16.50
CA MET A 212 3.60 22.57 17.47
C MET A 212 4.45 22.60 18.74
N ARG A 213 4.95 21.45 19.24
CA ARG A 213 5.88 21.42 20.39
C ARG A 213 7.17 22.18 20.09
N ASN A 214 7.70 22.05 18.88
CA ASN A 214 8.89 22.80 18.48
C ASN A 214 8.61 24.32 18.42
N ILE A 215 7.46 24.73 17.88
CA ILE A 215 7.05 26.14 17.86
C ILE A 215 6.90 26.66 19.28
N ALA A 216 6.27 25.90 20.16
CA ALA A 216 6.08 26.28 21.56
C ALA A 216 7.42 26.60 22.24
N ARG A 217 8.42 25.73 22.08
CA ARG A 217 9.78 25.96 22.61
C ARG A 217 10.41 27.25 22.06
N GLN A 218 10.22 27.54 20.78
CA GLN A 218 10.83 28.70 20.11
C GLN A 218 10.13 30.03 20.41
N LEU A 219 8.88 29.98 20.89
CA LEU A 219 8.08 31.14 21.32
C LEU A 219 8.10 31.35 22.82
N ARG A 220 8.62 30.38 23.59
CA ARG A 220 8.72 30.46 25.04
C ARG A 220 9.51 31.72 25.45
N GLY A 221 8.92 32.51 26.34
CA GLY A 221 9.48 33.79 26.79
C GLY A 221 9.43 34.93 25.77
N LYS A 222 8.90 34.70 24.56
CA LYS A 222 8.71 35.73 23.52
C LYS A 222 7.25 36.19 23.39
N VAL A 223 6.30 35.43 23.93
CA VAL A 223 4.85 35.70 23.92
C VAL A 223 4.36 35.72 25.36
N ALA A 224 3.42 36.61 25.70
CA ALA A 224 2.95 36.77 27.08
C ALA A 224 2.09 35.58 27.57
N ASP A 225 1.21 35.06 26.72
CA ASP A 225 0.38 33.88 27.00
C ASP A 225 0.45 32.88 25.83
N LEU A 226 1.05 31.72 26.04
CA LEU A 226 1.18 30.69 25.02
C LEU A 226 0.33 29.48 25.44
N ARG A 227 -0.68 29.12 24.65
CA ARG A 227 -1.65 28.05 24.94
C ARG A 227 -1.52 26.88 24.00
N TRP A 228 -1.77 25.68 24.52
CA TRP A 228 -1.82 24.44 23.75
C TRP A 228 -3.25 23.89 23.74
N LEU A 229 -3.87 23.84 22.57
CA LEU A 229 -5.27 23.45 22.43
C LEU A 229 -5.41 22.19 21.57
N GLU A 230 -5.70 21.07 22.22
CA GLU A 230 -6.14 19.83 21.56
C GLU A 230 -7.66 19.83 21.41
N LEU A 231 -8.13 19.61 20.17
CA LEU A 231 -9.55 19.60 19.88
C LEU A 231 -10.15 18.21 20.18
N PRO A 232 -11.22 18.13 20.99
CA PRO A 232 -11.83 16.85 21.36
C PRO A 232 -12.61 16.24 20.18
N GLY A 233 -12.74 14.91 20.17
CA GLY A 233 -13.60 14.20 19.21
C GLY A 233 -13.04 14.05 17.79
N LEU A 234 -11.79 14.44 17.55
CA LEU A 234 -11.12 14.22 16.27
C LEU A 234 -10.66 12.77 16.10
N SER A 235 -10.87 12.21 14.90
CA SER A 235 -10.23 10.96 14.49
C SER A 235 -8.72 11.15 14.27
N THR A 236 -7.95 10.06 14.18
CA THR A 236 -6.51 10.12 13.89
C THR A 236 -6.26 10.86 12.56
N LYS A 237 -5.34 11.84 12.57
CA LYS A 237 -5.06 12.79 11.46
C LYS A 237 -6.17 13.80 11.17
N GLY A 238 -7.13 13.97 12.07
CA GLY A 238 -8.13 15.03 11.96
C GLY A 238 -7.51 16.41 12.23
N ASP A 239 -7.99 17.42 11.54
CA ASP A 239 -7.58 18.82 11.70
C ASP A 239 -8.74 19.71 12.20
N VAL A 240 -8.48 21.01 12.42
CA VAL A 240 -9.53 21.94 12.88
C VAL A 240 -10.64 22.12 11.84
N SER A 241 -10.36 21.94 10.54
CA SER A 241 -11.42 21.92 9.52
C SER A 241 -12.39 20.76 9.77
N ASP A 242 -11.86 19.58 10.09
CA ASP A 242 -12.67 18.40 10.40
C ASP A 242 -13.49 18.60 11.68
N TRP A 243 -12.92 19.23 12.69
CA TRP A 243 -13.63 19.59 13.92
C TRP A 243 -14.81 20.53 13.61
N LEU A 244 -14.59 21.56 12.81
CA LEU A 244 -15.64 22.48 12.38
C LEU A 244 -16.70 21.80 11.49
N ASN A 245 -16.32 20.82 10.68
CA ASN A 245 -17.27 20.04 9.87
C ASN A 245 -18.23 19.20 10.72
N GLN A 246 -17.89 18.91 11.98
CA GLN A 246 -18.77 18.23 12.93
C GLN A 246 -19.84 19.16 13.54
N GLY A 247 -19.86 20.45 13.16
CA GLY A 247 -20.87 21.43 13.60
C GLY A 247 -20.45 22.27 14.81
N HIS A 248 -19.21 22.15 15.26
CA HIS A 248 -18.67 22.92 16.37
C HIS A 248 -18.56 24.42 16.07
N THR A 249 -18.67 25.26 17.10
CA THR A 249 -18.81 26.73 16.95
C THR A 249 -17.59 27.52 17.45
N ALA A 250 -17.51 28.81 17.06
CA ALA A 250 -16.47 29.72 17.56
C ALA A 250 -16.54 29.89 19.08
N ALA A 251 -17.76 29.93 19.63
CA ALA A 251 -17.99 30.04 21.07
C ALA A 251 -17.43 28.83 21.82
N GLU A 252 -17.63 27.62 21.28
CA GLU A 252 -17.03 26.40 21.83
C GLU A 252 -15.50 26.44 21.75
N LEU A 253 -14.94 26.91 20.63
CA LEU A 253 -13.50 27.05 20.50
C LEU A 253 -12.93 28.03 21.52
N PHE A 254 -13.54 29.20 21.73
CA PHE A 254 -13.12 30.14 22.77
C PHE A 254 -13.18 29.54 24.17
N ALA A 255 -14.25 28.80 24.49
CA ALA A 255 -14.36 28.12 25.78
C ALA A 255 -13.24 27.10 25.99
N LEU A 256 -12.87 26.35 24.95
CA LEU A 256 -11.75 25.42 24.99
C LEU A 256 -10.40 26.13 25.14
N VAL A 257 -10.20 27.30 24.49
CA VAL A 257 -8.98 28.11 24.64
C VAL A 257 -8.77 28.58 26.07
N GLU A 258 -9.83 29.02 26.75
CA GLU A 258 -9.72 29.49 28.15
C GLU A 258 -9.41 28.34 29.12
N GLN A 259 -9.83 27.12 28.79
CA GLN A 259 -9.50 25.91 29.54
C GLN A 259 -8.17 25.28 29.13
N ALA A 260 -7.59 25.74 28.01
CA ALA A 260 -6.39 25.15 27.45
C ALA A 260 -5.19 25.37 28.39
N PRO A 261 -4.38 24.33 28.63
CA PRO A 261 -3.16 24.48 29.42
C PRO A 261 -2.19 25.47 28.76
N GLY A 262 -1.36 26.12 29.59
CA GLY A 262 -0.20 26.85 29.08
C GLY A 262 0.71 25.87 28.32
N ALA A 263 1.22 26.25 27.16
CA ALA A 263 2.04 25.37 26.32
C ALA A 263 3.33 24.91 27.01
N ASP A 264 3.76 25.62 28.06
CA ASP A 264 4.85 25.21 28.95
C ASP A 264 4.52 23.94 29.76
N SER A 265 3.25 23.73 30.11
CA SER A 265 2.78 22.56 30.89
C SER A 265 2.51 21.32 30.02
N ALA A 266 2.46 21.46 28.70
CA ALA A 266 2.40 20.34 27.75
C ALA A 266 3.77 19.63 27.58
N THR A 267 4.66 19.73 28.56
CA THR A 267 6.00 19.12 28.55
C THR A 267 6.15 18.02 29.61
N ALA A 268 6.58 16.83 29.18
CA ALA A 268 7.40 15.90 29.98
C ALA A 268 8.17 14.93 29.05
N PRO A 269 9.43 14.55 29.34
CA PRO A 269 10.47 15.22 30.14
C PRO A 269 11.33 16.16 29.29
N ALA A 270 12.03 17.07 29.98
CA ALA A 270 13.00 18.00 29.42
C ALA A 270 14.19 17.26 28.77
N ASP A 271 14.60 17.73 27.59
CA ASP A 271 15.99 17.56 27.15
C ASP A 271 16.90 18.22 28.21
N PRO A 272 17.91 17.53 28.77
CA PRO A 272 18.84 18.18 29.69
C PRO A 272 19.65 19.26 28.95
N PRO A 273 20.11 20.32 29.66
CA PRO A 273 20.82 21.43 29.06
C PRO A 273 22.12 20.96 28.41
N LEU A 274 22.41 21.50 27.22
CA LEU A 274 23.68 21.34 26.52
C LEU A 274 24.82 21.87 27.40
N GLN A 275 25.48 20.98 28.13
CA GLN A 275 26.84 21.16 28.62
C GLN A 275 27.76 20.28 27.78
N ASP A 276 28.84 20.88 27.29
CA ASP A 276 29.90 20.21 26.56
C ASP A 276 30.64 19.22 27.49
N GLU A 277 30.18 17.97 27.58
CA GLU A 277 30.93 16.80 28.07
C GLU A 277 30.39 15.51 27.40
N PRO A 278 31.20 14.44 27.26
CA PRO A 278 31.18 13.54 26.11
C PRO A 278 29.90 12.71 25.98
N GLU A 279 29.41 12.65 24.74
CA GLU A 279 28.16 12.06 24.26
C GLU A 279 28.07 10.54 24.54
N GLU A 280 27.60 10.13 25.72
CA GLU A 280 27.05 8.78 25.91
C GLU A 280 25.71 8.69 25.17
N GLN A 281 25.76 8.06 23.98
CA GLN A 281 24.62 7.94 23.08
C GLN A 281 23.44 7.22 23.78
N PRO A 282 22.20 7.75 23.73
CA PRO A 282 21.05 7.00 24.20
C PRO A 282 20.94 5.72 23.38
N SER A 283 21.09 4.57 24.05
CA SER A 283 20.98 3.24 23.46
C SER A 283 19.55 3.03 22.97
N GLY A 284 19.27 3.45 21.74
CA GLY A 284 18.10 2.99 21.03
C GLY A 284 18.10 1.45 20.97
N PRO A 285 16.98 0.83 20.55
CA PRO A 285 16.91 -0.63 20.48
C PRO A 285 18.12 -1.18 19.74
N ALA A 286 18.88 -2.04 20.43
CA ALA A 286 20.10 -2.63 19.89
C ALA A 286 19.74 -3.30 18.55
N ARG A 287 20.41 -2.88 17.49
CA ARG A 287 20.25 -3.49 16.17
C ARG A 287 21.29 -4.59 16.03
N PRO A 288 20.92 -5.74 15.48
CA PRO A 288 21.83 -6.88 15.44
C PRO A 288 23.02 -6.66 14.49
N ALA A 289 22.88 -5.77 13.49
CA ALA A 289 23.97 -5.36 12.59
C ALA A 289 24.23 -3.86 12.61
N LYS A 290 25.38 -3.46 12.09
CA LYS A 290 25.77 -2.05 11.91
C LYS A 290 26.35 -1.83 10.52
N VAL A 291 25.88 -0.81 9.81
CA VAL A 291 26.35 -0.43 8.48
C VAL A 291 26.65 1.07 8.45
N ARG A 292 27.80 1.42 7.87
CA ARG A 292 28.22 2.80 7.67
C ARG A 292 27.97 3.21 6.22
N VAL A 293 27.34 4.36 6.04
CA VAL A 293 27.11 5.01 4.76
C VAL A 293 28.28 5.93 4.49
N VAL A 294 29.17 5.51 3.61
CA VAL A 294 30.32 6.28 3.13
C VAL A 294 30.01 6.80 1.74
N VAL A 295 30.39 8.05 1.48
CA VAL A 295 30.21 8.66 0.16
C VAL A 295 31.06 7.91 -0.86
N GLY A 296 30.42 7.43 -1.94
CA GLY A 296 31.10 6.64 -2.98
C GLY A 296 30.98 5.12 -2.80
N GLU A 297 30.61 4.62 -1.61
CA GLU A 297 30.58 3.19 -1.29
C GLU A 297 29.14 2.65 -1.12
N LEU A 298 28.20 3.18 -1.91
CA LEU A 298 26.80 2.75 -1.86
C LEU A 298 26.64 1.24 -2.19
N PRO A 299 27.34 0.66 -3.20
CA PRO A 299 27.26 -0.76 -3.48
C PRO A 299 27.70 -1.63 -2.29
N GLU A 300 28.80 -1.29 -1.63
CA GLU A 300 29.36 -2.03 -0.50
C GLU A 300 28.43 -1.93 0.72
N ALA A 301 27.88 -0.74 1.00
CA ALA A 301 26.87 -0.57 2.04
C ALA A 301 25.59 -1.38 1.73
N THR A 302 25.27 -1.56 0.44
CA THR A 302 24.14 -2.39 0.00
C THR A 302 24.43 -3.87 0.21
N ASP A 303 25.64 -4.34 -0.11
CA ASP A 303 26.07 -5.73 0.12
C ASP A 303 26.08 -6.07 1.61
N GLN A 304 26.60 -5.16 2.44
CA GLN A 304 26.58 -5.32 3.90
C GLN A 304 25.15 -5.35 4.44
N ALA A 305 24.25 -4.54 3.88
CA ALA A 305 22.85 -4.53 4.30
C ALA A 305 22.11 -5.81 3.91
N GLU A 306 22.34 -6.33 2.71
CA GLU A 306 21.84 -7.64 2.28
C GLU A 306 22.34 -8.75 3.20
N ALA A 307 23.65 -8.82 3.43
CA ALA A 307 24.27 -9.81 4.31
C ALA A 307 23.70 -9.73 5.74
N ALA A 308 23.54 -8.52 6.28
CA ALA A 308 22.96 -8.30 7.60
C ALA A 308 21.52 -8.79 7.71
N LEU A 309 20.67 -8.52 6.70
CA LEU A 309 19.29 -9.00 6.68
C LEU A 309 19.21 -10.53 6.62
N ILE A 310 20.09 -11.17 5.86
CA ILE A 310 20.16 -12.63 5.74
C ILE A 310 20.66 -13.24 7.07
N GLN A 311 21.79 -12.75 7.58
CA GLN A 311 22.44 -13.27 8.79
C GLN A 311 21.54 -13.18 10.02
N HIS A 312 20.77 -12.10 10.15
CA HIS A 312 19.92 -11.87 11.32
C HIS A 312 18.47 -12.31 11.11
N GLY A 313 18.20 -13.15 10.11
CA GLY A 313 16.90 -13.80 9.96
C GLY A 313 15.77 -12.80 9.72
N ALA A 314 15.99 -11.82 8.84
CA ALA A 314 14.98 -10.82 8.50
C ALA A 314 13.77 -11.40 7.73
N ALA A 315 13.60 -12.72 7.61
CA ALA A 315 12.44 -13.37 6.99
C ALA A 315 12.09 -12.79 5.61
N LEU A 316 13.13 -12.48 4.83
CA LEU A 316 13.04 -12.03 3.46
C LEU A 316 13.55 -13.13 2.54
N TYR A 317 12.87 -13.29 1.41
CA TYR A 317 13.14 -14.33 0.44
C TYR A 317 13.14 -13.76 -0.97
N GLN A 318 13.58 -14.54 -1.94
CA GLN A 318 13.42 -14.22 -3.36
C GLN A 318 12.51 -15.24 -4.06
N ARG A 319 11.65 -14.76 -4.95
CA ARG A 319 10.75 -15.59 -5.76
C ARG A 319 10.43 -14.86 -7.05
N SER A 320 10.47 -15.58 -8.18
CA SER A 320 9.99 -15.08 -9.48
C SER A 320 10.53 -13.68 -9.86
N GLY A 321 11.79 -13.40 -9.54
CA GLY A 321 12.44 -12.13 -9.88
C GLY A 321 12.10 -10.94 -8.97
N TYR A 322 11.49 -11.17 -7.80
CA TYR A 322 11.26 -10.13 -6.78
C TYR A 322 11.61 -10.60 -5.37
N LEU A 323 11.92 -9.64 -4.49
CA LEU A 323 12.02 -9.89 -3.05
C LEU A 323 10.63 -10.00 -2.43
N CYS A 324 10.45 -10.99 -1.56
CA CYS A 324 9.16 -11.30 -0.97
C CYS A 324 9.28 -11.62 0.52
N ARG A 325 8.13 -11.57 1.20
CA ARG A 325 7.94 -12.01 2.58
C ARG A 325 6.69 -12.85 2.68
N ILE A 326 6.61 -13.59 3.77
CA ILE A 326 5.39 -14.29 4.17
C ILE A 326 4.49 -13.30 4.90
N SER A 327 3.22 -13.23 4.50
CA SER A 327 2.20 -12.36 5.07
C SER A 327 0.96 -13.16 5.44
N HIS A 328 0.38 -12.85 6.58
CA HIS A 328 -0.92 -13.38 7.00
C HIS A 328 -2.00 -12.37 6.63
N GLN A 329 -2.90 -12.74 5.71
CA GLN A 329 -3.92 -11.83 5.20
C GLN A 329 -5.05 -11.63 6.21
N GLN A 330 -5.64 -10.42 6.22
CA GLN A 330 -6.98 -10.25 6.75
C GLN A 330 -7.99 -10.77 5.71
N ALA A 331 -9.17 -11.24 6.14
CA ALA A 331 -10.19 -11.71 5.20
C ALA A 331 -10.52 -10.60 4.20
N ALA A 332 -10.36 -10.90 2.91
CA ALA A 332 -10.61 -9.95 1.84
C ALA A 332 -10.99 -10.69 0.56
N THR A 333 -11.95 -10.12 -0.18
CA THR A 333 -12.24 -10.49 -1.56
C THR A 333 -11.68 -9.40 -2.47
N VAL A 334 -10.72 -9.75 -3.32
CA VAL A 334 -10.08 -8.81 -4.25
C VAL A 334 -10.14 -9.42 -5.63
N ARG A 335 -10.75 -8.72 -6.60
CA ARG A 335 -10.88 -9.15 -8.00
C ARG A 335 -11.49 -10.56 -8.15
N GLY A 336 -12.53 -10.86 -7.37
CA GLY A 336 -13.21 -12.16 -7.40
C GLY A 336 -12.45 -13.32 -6.72
N ILE A 337 -11.27 -13.06 -6.14
CA ILE A 337 -10.52 -14.03 -5.34
C ILE A 337 -10.83 -13.78 -3.87
N THR A 338 -11.44 -14.76 -3.21
CA THR A 338 -11.75 -14.69 -1.78
C THR A 338 -10.72 -15.47 -0.99
N ARG A 339 -9.99 -14.80 -0.09
CA ARG A 339 -9.04 -15.44 0.83
C ARG A 339 -9.56 -15.40 2.26
N PRO A 340 -9.55 -16.53 2.99
CA PRO A 340 -9.98 -16.57 4.38
C PRO A 340 -9.01 -15.80 5.28
N ARG A 341 -9.51 -15.35 6.45
CA ARG A 341 -8.69 -14.67 7.46
C ARG A 341 -7.53 -15.55 7.90
N GLY A 342 -6.34 -14.97 7.94
CA GLY A 342 -5.11 -15.64 8.34
C GLY A 342 -4.47 -16.47 7.23
N ALA A 343 -5.02 -16.48 6.01
CA ALA A 343 -4.40 -17.15 4.87
C ALA A 343 -2.94 -16.69 4.72
N VAL A 344 -2.05 -17.67 4.66
CA VAL A 344 -0.62 -17.45 4.55
C VAL A 344 -0.30 -17.25 3.07
N THR A 345 0.28 -16.11 2.75
CA THR A 345 0.56 -15.71 1.36
C THR A 345 1.98 -15.20 1.22
N ILE A 346 2.50 -15.29 0.00
CA ILE A 346 3.76 -14.69 -0.40
C ILE A 346 3.46 -13.30 -0.96
N SER A 347 4.02 -12.26 -0.34
CA SER A 347 3.82 -10.87 -0.74
C SER A 347 5.13 -10.24 -1.24
N PRO A 348 5.11 -9.51 -2.37
CA PRO A 348 6.27 -8.75 -2.80
C PRO A 348 6.60 -7.65 -1.79
N LEU A 349 7.88 -7.29 -1.68
CA LEU A 349 8.31 -6.11 -0.93
C LEU A 349 8.27 -4.88 -1.82
N ASP A 350 7.67 -3.80 -1.31
CA ASP A 350 7.89 -2.46 -1.81
C ASP A 350 9.09 -1.79 -1.10
N ARG A 351 9.50 -0.63 -1.62
CA ARG A 351 10.64 0.14 -1.11
C ARG A 351 10.48 0.51 0.35
N ASP A 352 9.29 0.91 0.77
CA ASP A 352 9.06 1.46 2.09
C ASP A 352 9.01 0.33 3.14
N SER A 353 8.45 -0.82 2.78
CA SER A 353 8.49 -2.07 3.57
C SER A 353 9.92 -2.59 3.73
N LEU A 354 10.75 -2.51 2.67
CA LEU A 354 12.15 -2.88 2.76
C LEU A 354 12.94 -1.90 3.64
N LEU A 355 12.66 -0.59 3.55
CA LEU A 355 13.26 0.43 4.42
C LEU A 355 12.92 0.22 5.89
N ASP A 356 11.66 -0.13 6.22
CA ASP A 356 11.30 -0.49 7.60
C ASP A 356 12.14 -1.69 8.08
N ARG A 357 12.30 -2.73 7.25
CA ARG A 357 13.12 -3.90 7.60
C ARG A 357 14.58 -3.53 7.82
N LEU A 358 15.18 -2.77 6.90
CA LEU A 358 16.57 -2.29 7.01
C LEU A 358 16.79 -1.49 8.31
N ASN A 359 15.86 -0.62 8.69
CA ASN A 359 15.97 0.20 9.89
C ASN A 359 15.70 -0.58 11.19
N ARG A 360 15.02 -1.73 11.12
CA ARG A 360 14.78 -2.62 12.28
C ARG A 360 15.93 -3.56 12.58
N PHE A 361 16.71 -3.95 11.56
CA PHE A 361 17.79 -4.94 11.68
C PHE A 361 19.18 -4.32 11.66
N ILE A 362 19.33 -3.10 11.14
CA ILE A 362 20.64 -2.48 10.96
C ILE A 362 20.69 -1.13 11.68
N HIS A 363 21.74 -0.93 12.45
CA HIS A 363 22.14 0.37 12.98
C HIS A 363 22.91 1.11 11.89
N TRP A 364 22.31 2.18 11.40
CA TRP A 364 22.88 2.98 10.31
C TRP A 364 23.65 4.16 10.85
N GLU A 365 24.84 4.36 10.32
CA GLU A 365 25.68 5.52 10.60
C GLU A 365 26.11 6.20 9.31
N LYS A 366 26.31 7.51 9.35
CA LYS A 366 26.93 8.27 8.26
C LYS A 366 27.99 9.21 8.81
N TRP A 367 29.02 9.47 8.02
CA TRP A 367 30.05 10.42 8.39
C TRP A 367 29.46 11.82 8.60
N ASN A 368 29.94 12.52 9.62
CA ASN A 368 29.62 13.91 9.91
C ASN A 368 30.91 14.70 10.05
N GLU A 369 31.30 15.41 8.99
CA GLU A 369 32.51 16.23 8.95
C GLU A 369 32.59 17.21 10.11
N LYS A 370 31.47 17.83 10.51
CA LYS A 370 31.43 18.82 11.60
C LYS A 370 31.74 18.23 12.98
N LYS A 371 31.48 16.94 13.19
CA LYS A 371 31.73 16.24 14.46
C LYS A 371 32.97 15.33 14.36
N GLU A 372 33.65 15.32 13.20
CA GLU A 372 34.74 14.39 12.88
C GLU A 372 34.43 12.94 13.29
N GLY A 373 33.19 12.51 13.03
CA GLY A 373 32.70 11.22 13.55
C GLY A 373 31.46 10.70 12.85
N TYR A 374 31.15 9.44 13.10
CA TYR A 374 29.95 8.78 12.59
C TYR A 374 28.75 9.13 13.46
N LYS A 375 27.69 9.65 12.82
CA LYS A 375 26.40 9.88 13.47
C LYS A 375 25.36 8.88 13.02
N ARG A 376 24.49 8.49 13.93
CA ARG A 376 23.33 7.64 13.62
C ARG A 376 22.46 8.28 12.52
N CYS A 377 21.93 7.46 11.63
CA CYS A 377 20.96 7.86 10.62
C CYS A 377 19.95 6.74 10.33
N HIS A 378 19.09 6.94 9.34
CA HIS A 378 18.25 5.89 8.76
C HIS A 378 18.92 5.29 7.53
N ALA A 379 18.47 4.10 7.13
CA ALA A 379 18.83 3.50 5.84
C ALA A 379 18.58 4.50 4.69
N PRO A 380 19.58 4.76 3.83
CA PRO A 380 19.37 5.54 2.61
C PRO A 380 18.35 4.86 1.69
N ALA A 381 17.40 5.63 1.15
CA ALA A 381 16.40 5.14 0.20
C ALA A 381 17.04 4.47 -1.03
N ALA A 382 18.22 4.96 -1.45
CA ALA A 382 18.98 4.40 -2.56
C ALA A 382 19.40 2.94 -2.31
N ILE A 383 19.72 2.54 -1.08
CA ILE A 383 20.06 1.14 -0.76
C ILE A 383 18.86 0.23 -0.98
N ALA A 384 17.68 0.62 -0.51
CA ALA A 384 16.45 -0.15 -0.73
C ALA A 384 16.10 -0.24 -2.23
N GLN A 385 16.30 0.86 -2.97
CA GLN A 385 16.07 0.87 -4.42
C GLN A 385 17.06 -0.05 -5.15
N THR A 386 18.35 0.00 -4.82
CA THR A 386 19.37 -0.87 -5.39
C THR A 386 19.10 -2.33 -5.06
N LEU A 387 18.74 -2.66 -3.81
CA LEU A 387 18.34 -4.02 -3.45
C LEU A 387 17.15 -4.50 -4.27
N LEU A 388 16.07 -3.72 -4.40
CA LEU A 388 14.92 -4.13 -5.21
C LEU A 388 15.24 -4.30 -6.70
N ALA A 389 16.25 -3.59 -7.21
CA ALA A 389 16.69 -3.67 -8.60
C ALA A 389 17.63 -4.86 -8.91
N ARG A 390 18.21 -5.51 -7.89
CA ARG A 390 19.14 -6.65 -8.01
C ARG A 390 18.47 -7.98 -8.38
N SER A 391 17.40 -7.94 -9.16
CA SER A 391 16.71 -9.16 -9.58
C SER A 391 17.65 -10.11 -10.29
N GLY A 392 17.76 -11.34 -9.76
CA GLY A 392 18.67 -12.37 -10.26
C GLY A 392 20.11 -12.32 -9.72
N SER A 393 20.48 -11.33 -8.89
CA SER A 393 21.79 -11.23 -8.24
C SER A 393 21.73 -11.23 -6.71
N TRP A 394 20.57 -11.52 -6.14
CA TRP A 394 20.37 -11.63 -4.69
C TRP A 394 20.95 -12.90 -4.07
N ASN A 395 21.41 -12.76 -2.84
CA ASN A 395 21.81 -13.84 -1.95
C ASN A 395 20.69 -14.28 -0.99
N PHE A 396 19.52 -13.64 -1.04
CA PHE A 396 18.36 -14.03 -0.22
C PHE A 396 17.95 -15.49 -0.49
N PRO A 397 17.46 -16.23 0.51
CA PRO A 397 16.99 -17.60 0.30
C PRO A 397 15.82 -17.66 -0.71
N PRO A 398 15.81 -18.60 -1.66
CA PRO A 398 14.68 -18.78 -2.58
C PRO A 398 13.46 -19.35 -1.86
N LEU A 399 12.26 -18.83 -2.14
CA LEU A 399 11.01 -19.33 -1.56
C LEU A 399 10.12 -20.00 -2.61
N ILE A 400 10.06 -21.33 -2.57
CA ILE A 400 9.24 -22.17 -3.47
C ILE A 400 7.77 -22.20 -3.03
N GLY A 401 7.49 -22.07 -1.74
CA GLY A 401 6.13 -22.09 -1.24
C GLY A 401 6.07 -22.04 0.27
N VAL A 402 4.85 -21.92 0.78
CA VAL A 402 4.57 -22.00 2.21
C VAL A 402 3.67 -23.21 2.44
N VAL A 403 4.01 -24.01 3.44
CA VAL A 403 3.18 -25.11 3.94
C VAL A 403 2.75 -24.83 5.36
N SER A 404 1.62 -25.40 5.75
CA SER A 404 1.00 -25.12 7.05
C SER A 404 0.77 -26.36 7.90
N ALA A 405 1.13 -27.52 7.38
CA ALA A 405 1.20 -28.78 8.08
C ALA A 405 2.52 -29.48 7.70
N PRO A 406 2.99 -30.44 8.53
CA PRO A 406 4.11 -31.27 8.16
C PRO A 406 3.89 -31.92 6.80
N THR A 407 4.95 -31.97 5.99
CA THR A 407 4.87 -32.45 4.60
C THR A 407 6.04 -33.36 4.25
N LEU A 408 5.94 -34.03 3.12
CA LEU A 408 7.00 -34.86 2.57
C LEU A 408 7.94 -34.00 1.71
N ARG A 409 9.24 -34.21 1.83
CA ARG A 409 10.24 -33.70 0.90
C ARG A 409 10.30 -34.62 -0.34
N PRO A 410 10.85 -34.14 -1.48
CA PRO A 410 11.00 -34.97 -2.68
C PRO A 410 11.83 -36.25 -2.48
N ASP A 411 12.72 -36.28 -1.49
CA ASP A 411 13.54 -37.45 -1.13
C ASP A 411 12.82 -38.45 -0.20
N GLY A 412 11.57 -38.17 0.19
CA GLY A 412 10.79 -38.98 1.11
C GLY A 412 11.02 -38.68 2.60
N SER A 413 11.93 -37.76 2.94
CA SER A 413 12.09 -37.30 4.33
C SER A 413 10.95 -36.35 4.74
N ILE A 414 10.72 -36.20 6.04
CA ILE A 414 9.62 -35.37 6.57
C ILE A 414 10.13 -33.96 6.92
N LEU A 415 9.38 -32.95 6.49
CA LEU A 415 9.49 -31.58 6.97
C LEU A 415 8.43 -31.35 8.07
N ASP A 416 8.84 -31.41 9.34
CA ASP A 416 7.95 -31.24 10.51
C ASP A 416 8.42 -30.16 11.49
N GLN A 417 9.50 -29.43 11.17
CA GLN A 417 10.01 -28.32 11.98
C GLN A 417 9.61 -26.98 11.38
N PRO A 418 8.95 -26.08 12.15
CA PRO A 418 8.57 -24.76 11.66
C PRO A 418 9.80 -23.93 11.21
N GLY A 419 9.61 -23.13 10.16
CA GLY A 419 10.65 -22.26 9.60
C GLY A 419 11.04 -22.60 8.18
N TYR A 420 12.15 -22.03 7.73
CA TYR A 420 12.64 -22.17 6.35
C TYR A 420 13.48 -23.45 6.19
N ASP A 421 13.05 -24.33 5.28
CA ASP A 421 13.76 -25.54 4.89
C ASP A 421 14.70 -25.25 3.71
N LYS A 422 16.01 -25.23 3.99
CA LYS A 422 17.03 -24.90 2.98
C LYS A 422 17.09 -25.90 1.83
N THR A 423 16.71 -27.15 2.07
CA THR A 423 16.77 -28.24 1.08
C THR A 423 15.70 -28.08 0.01
N THR A 424 14.47 -27.75 0.42
CA THR A 424 13.31 -27.63 -0.48
C THR A 424 12.94 -26.20 -0.84
N GLY A 425 13.46 -25.20 -0.11
CA GLY A 425 13.03 -23.81 -0.26
C GLY A 425 11.59 -23.56 0.20
N LEU A 426 11.01 -24.49 0.96
CA LEU A 426 9.70 -24.33 1.60
C LEU A 426 9.84 -23.58 2.91
N PHE A 427 8.82 -22.82 3.28
CA PHE A 427 8.65 -22.33 4.64
C PHE A 427 7.50 -23.08 5.30
N PHE A 428 7.76 -23.74 6.42
CA PHE A 428 6.71 -24.33 7.24
C PHE A 428 6.23 -23.33 8.28
N ASP A 429 5.04 -22.79 8.07
CA ASP A 429 4.33 -21.95 9.02
C ASP A 429 3.33 -22.80 9.80
N ALA A 430 3.70 -23.21 11.02
CA ALA A 430 2.85 -24.00 11.88
C ALA A 430 1.67 -23.22 12.49
N GLN A 431 1.59 -21.89 12.28
CA GLN A 431 0.46 -21.07 12.74
C GLN A 431 0.20 -21.14 14.27
N ASN A 432 1.26 -21.32 15.05
CA ASN A 432 1.22 -21.58 16.50
C ASN A 432 0.60 -22.93 16.91
N GLU A 433 0.40 -23.85 15.97
CA GLU A 433 -0.04 -25.22 16.25
C GLU A 433 1.15 -26.12 16.60
N ILE A 434 0.90 -27.13 17.45
CA ILE A 434 1.90 -28.14 17.81
C ILE A 434 1.48 -29.47 17.20
N PHE A 435 2.18 -29.88 16.14
CA PHE A 435 1.94 -31.16 15.50
C PHE A 435 2.55 -32.32 16.31
N PRO A 436 1.84 -33.45 16.47
CA PRO A 436 2.42 -34.65 17.07
C PRO A 436 3.64 -35.13 16.26
N PRO A 437 4.63 -35.77 16.92
CA PRO A 437 5.79 -36.31 16.23
C PRO A 437 5.37 -37.40 15.23
N ILE A 438 5.92 -37.35 14.02
CA ILE A 438 5.65 -38.34 12.98
C ILE A 438 6.68 -39.48 13.09
N PRO A 439 6.25 -40.75 13.16
CA PRO A 439 7.18 -41.88 13.19
C PRO A 439 8.11 -41.89 11.97
N ALA A 440 9.41 -42.03 12.20
CA ALA A 440 10.41 -42.05 11.12
C ALA A 440 10.37 -43.33 10.25
N ASP A 441 9.87 -44.44 10.81
CA ASP A 441 9.76 -45.74 10.13
C ASP A 441 8.40 -46.39 10.46
N PRO A 442 7.30 -45.94 9.83
CA PRO A 442 5.98 -46.48 10.07
C PRO A 442 5.82 -47.87 9.42
N SER A 443 5.24 -48.82 10.16
CA SER A 443 4.89 -50.12 9.59
C SER A 443 3.75 -50.02 8.56
N PRO A 444 3.65 -50.96 7.61
CA PRO A 444 2.50 -51.04 6.70
C PRO A 444 1.16 -51.11 7.45
N GLU A 445 1.11 -51.77 8.61
CA GLU A 445 -0.06 -51.89 9.46
C GLU A 445 -0.46 -50.54 10.07
N ALA A 446 0.52 -49.74 10.54
CA ALA A 446 0.27 -48.39 11.01
C ALA A 446 -0.26 -47.49 9.87
N GLY A 447 0.28 -47.64 8.66
CA GLY A 447 -0.23 -46.94 7.47
C GLY A 447 -1.68 -47.29 7.14
N ARG A 448 -2.06 -48.57 7.18
CA ARG A 448 -3.45 -49.01 6.98
C ARG A 448 -4.39 -48.51 8.08
N ALA A 449 -3.94 -48.49 9.33
CA ALA A 449 -4.70 -47.96 10.45
C ALA A 449 -4.94 -46.44 10.31
N ALA A 450 -3.91 -45.68 9.93
CA ALA A 450 -4.02 -44.24 9.68
C ALA A 450 -4.97 -43.95 8.50
N LEU A 451 -4.90 -44.75 7.43
CA LEU A 451 -5.83 -44.65 6.29
C LEU A 451 -7.28 -44.90 6.72
N GLN A 452 -7.51 -45.92 7.56
CA GLN A 452 -8.84 -46.22 8.07
C GLN A 452 -9.37 -45.08 8.95
N PHE A 453 -8.52 -44.53 9.82
CA PHE A 453 -8.84 -43.37 10.63
C PHE A 453 -9.25 -42.15 9.78
N LEU A 454 -8.51 -41.83 8.71
CA LEU A 454 -8.87 -40.74 7.80
C LEU A 454 -10.24 -40.95 7.16
N LYS A 455 -10.53 -42.17 6.69
CA LYS A 455 -11.85 -42.51 6.12
C LYS A 455 -12.96 -42.33 7.14
N ASP A 456 -12.75 -42.84 8.36
CA ASP A 456 -13.79 -42.83 9.39
C ASP A 456 -14.05 -41.42 9.90
N GLU A 457 -13.00 -40.66 10.21
CA GLU A 457 -13.13 -39.32 10.78
C GLU A 457 -13.58 -38.25 9.78
N LEU A 458 -13.05 -38.27 8.55
CA LEU A 458 -13.31 -37.20 7.58
C LEU A 458 -14.48 -37.52 6.66
N PHE A 459 -14.72 -38.81 6.36
CA PHE A 459 -15.70 -39.20 5.35
C PHE A 459 -16.91 -39.95 5.88
N ASN A 460 -16.75 -40.80 6.90
CA ASN A 460 -17.86 -41.64 7.41
C ASN A 460 -18.48 -41.10 8.71
N ARG A 461 -17.86 -40.09 9.36
CA ARG A 461 -18.33 -39.58 10.65
C ARG A 461 -19.66 -38.87 10.49
N ARG A 462 -20.63 -39.24 11.32
CA ARG A 462 -21.96 -38.62 11.35
C ARG A 462 -21.84 -37.12 11.66
N CYS A 463 -22.62 -36.30 10.96
CA CYS A 463 -22.70 -34.87 11.24
C CYS A 463 -23.13 -34.63 12.69
N LEU A 464 -22.25 -34.02 13.50
CA LEU A 464 -22.49 -33.81 14.94
C LEU A 464 -23.72 -32.92 15.24
N ASN A 465 -24.14 -32.11 14.26
CA ASN A 465 -25.25 -31.17 14.37
C ASN A 465 -26.51 -31.62 13.61
N SER A 466 -26.63 -32.90 13.26
CA SER A 466 -27.83 -33.43 12.59
C SER A 466 -28.33 -34.73 13.22
N ASP A 467 -29.62 -34.74 13.56
CA ASP A 467 -30.32 -35.90 14.09
C ASP A 467 -30.85 -36.83 12.98
N ARG A 468 -30.69 -36.47 11.71
CA ARG A 468 -31.13 -37.31 10.58
C ARG A 468 -30.27 -38.56 10.49
N THR A 469 -30.90 -39.70 10.26
CA THR A 469 -30.22 -41.00 10.13
C THR A 469 -29.43 -41.12 8.83
N GLU A 470 -29.83 -40.37 7.79
CA GLU A 470 -29.11 -40.30 6.51
C GLU A 470 -27.82 -39.45 6.53
N ASP A 471 -27.58 -38.63 7.56
CA ASP A 471 -26.44 -37.71 7.62
C ASP A 471 -25.17 -38.38 8.21
N GLN A 472 -24.78 -39.52 7.64
CA GLN A 472 -23.63 -40.34 8.06
C GLN A 472 -22.33 -39.99 7.31
N GLY A 473 -22.01 -38.70 7.26
CA GLY A 473 -20.83 -38.22 6.52
C GLY A 473 -21.11 -38.04 5.02
N PHE A 474 -20.07 -38.12 4.19
CA PHE A 474 -20.18 -37.90 2.74
C PHE A 474 -20.72 -39.14 2.03
N SER A 475 -21.79 -38.95 1.25
CA SER A 475 -22.37 -40.00 0.41
C SER A 475 -21.69 -40.07 -0.95
N PHE A 476 -20.78 -41.03 -1.13
CA PHE A 476 -20.14 -41.33 -2.41
C PHE A 476 -20.98 -42.32 -3.23
N ALA A 477 -21.04 -42.15 -4.55
CA ALA A 477 -21.75 -43.08 -5.43
C ALA A 477 -20.97 -44.39 -5.59
N ASN A 478 -19.64 -44.30 -5.73
CA ASN A 478 -18.75 -45.45 -5.87
C ASN A 478 -17.54 -45.35 -4.92
N ASP A 479 -16.91 -46.50 -4.65
CA ASP A 479 -15.65 -46.56 -3.90
C ASP A 479 -14.49 -45.82 -4.58
N SER A 480 -14.53 -45.72 -5.91
CA SER A 480 -13.58 -44.91 -6.70
C SER A 480 -13.69 -43.43 -6.37
N ASP A 481 -14.89 -42.90 -6.13
CA ASP A 481 -15.12 -41.48 -5.86
C ASP A 481 -14.57 -41.11 -4.48
N ARG A 482 -14.77 -41.99 -3.50
CA ARG A 482 -14.15 -41.88 -2.17
C ARG A 482 -12.63 -41.96 -2.24
N SER A 483 -12.11 -42.84 -3.10
CA SER A 483 -10.66 -42.96 -3.32
C SER A 483 -10.09 -41.71 -3.99
N ALA A 484 -10.82 -41.06 -4.90
CA ALA A 484 -10.44 -39.79 -5.51
C ALA A 484 -10.43 -38.64 -4.49
N ALA A 485 -11.43 -38.57 -3.60
CA ALA A 485 -11.46 -37.58 -2.52
C ALA A 485 -10.28 -37.76 -1.55
N LEU A 486 -9.95 -39.01 -1.20
CA LEU A 486 -8.76 -39.31 -0.39
C LEU A 486 -7.47 -38.93 -1.12
N ALA A 487 -7.37 -39.23 -2.42
CA ALA A 487 -6.22 -38.83 -3.22
C ALA A 487 -6.07 -37.30 -3.26
N ALA A 488 -7.16 -36.54 -3.30
CA ALA A 488 -7.14 -35.08 -3.23
C ALA A 488 -6.56 -34.58 -1.90
N LEU A 489 -7.02 -35.16 -0.78
CA LEU A 489 -6.51 -34.87 0.56
C LEU A 489 -5.00 -35.13 0.68
N LEU A 490 -4.56 -36.33 0.31
CA LEU A 490 -3.15 -36.71 0.37
C LEU A 490 -2.31 -35.84 -0.55
N THR A 491 -2.80 -35.56 -1.77
CA THR A 491 -2.12 -34.68 -2.73
C THR A 491 -1.91 -33.28 -2.16
N ALA A 492 -2.90 -32.70 -1.47
CA ALA A 492 -2.75 -31.38 -0.85
C ALA A 492 -1.64 -31.37 0.23
N LEU A 493 -1.56 -32.44 1.03
CA LEU A 493 -0.56 -32.57 2.09
C LEU A 493 0.87 -32.77 1.57
N VAL A 494 1.04 -33.52 0.47
CA VAL A 494 2.38 -33.82 -0.09
C VAL A 494 2.65 -33.09 -1.40
N ARG A 495 1.85 -32.07 -1.77
CA ARG A 495 1.96 -31.38 -3.06
C ARG A 495 3.39 -30.96 -3.42
N PRO A 496 4.22 -30.43 -2.49
CA PRO A 496 5.58 -30.03 -2.82
C PRO A 496 6.54 -31.17 -3.18
N SER A 497 6.28 -32.42 -2.75
CA SER A 497 7.11 -33.58 -3.15
C SER A 497 6.73 -34.15 -4.51
N LEU A 498 5.60 -33.73 -5.07
CA LEU A 498 5.07 -34.27 -6.32
C LEU A 498 5.49 -33.41 -7.52
N PRO A 499 6.02 -34.00 -8.61
CA PRO A 499 6.38 -33.26 -9.81
C PRO A 499 5.15 -32.67 -10.51
N THR A 500 4.04 -33.39 -10.48
CA THR A 500 2.73 -32.99 -11.02
C THR A 500 1.63 -33.37 -10.03
N ALA A 501 0.48 -32.72 -10.14
CA ALA A 501 -0.70 -33.07 -9.35
C ALA A 501 -1.94 -33.10 -10.25
N PRO A 502 -2.83 -34.08 -10.08
CA PRO A 502 -4.07 -34.15 -10.86
C PRO A 502 -5.05 -33.06 -10.41
N ILE A 503 -5.99 -32.73 -11.29
CA ILE A 503 -7.23 -32.02 -10.89
C ILE A 503 -8.21 -33.04 -10.35
N PHE A 504 -8.86 -32.67 -9.25
CA PHE A 504 -9.97 -33.43 -8.68
C PHE A 504 -11.28 -32.73 -8.99
N LEU A 505 -12.25 -33.49 -9.50
CA LEU A 505 -13.56 -33.00 -9.92
C LEU A 505 -14.62 -33.64 -9.04
N ALA A 506 -15.51 -32.82 -8.47
CA ALA A 506 -16.67 -33.31 -7.74
C ALA A 506 -17.95 -32.90 -8.46
N THR A 507 -18.79 -33.88 -8.78
CA THR A 507 -20.13 -33.66 -9.34
C THR A 507 -21.16 -34.25 -8.38
N ALA A 508 -22.39 -33.73 -8.41
CA ALA A 508 -23.48 -34.27 -7.62
C ALA A 508 -24.80 -34.05 -8.35
N THR A 509 -25.74 -34.96 -8.11
CA THR A 509 -27.05 -34.98 -8.78
C THR A 509 -28.07 -34.03 -8.15
N ARG A 510 -27.77 -33.45 -6.98
CA ARG A 510 -28.68 -32.55 -6.25
C ARG A 510 -27.94 -31.31 -5.71
N PRO A 511 -28.61 -30.15 -5.63
CA PRO A 511 -28.15 -29.02 -4.81
C PRO A 511 -28.04 -29.43 -3.33
N GLY A 512 -27.10 -28.82 -2.60
CA GLY A 512 -26.94 -29.08 -1.16
C GLY A 512 -26.22 -30.38 -0.77
N SER A 513 -25.68 -31.14 -1.72
CA SER A 513 -24.93 -32.39 -1.44
C SER A 513 -23.51 -32.20 -0.87
N ALA A 514 -23.23 -31.06 -0.21
CA ALA A 514 -21.94 -30.76 0.43
C ALA A 514 -20.70 -30.83 -0.49
N LYS A 515 -20.83 -30.63 -1.81
CA LYS A 515 -19.70 -30.64 -2.76
C LYS A 515 -18.60 -29.66 -2.39
N THR A 516 -18.97 -28.40 -2.14
CA THR A 516 -18.02 -27.34 -1.77
C THR A 516 -17.28 -27.72 -0.48
N LEU A 517 -18.00 -28.25 0.51
CA LEU A 517 -17.40 -28.73 1.75
C LEU A 517 -16.41 -29.89 1.51
N LEU A 518 -16.77 -30.87 0.66
CA LEU A 518 -15.87 -31.96 0.29
C LEU A 518 -14.58 -31.43 -0.36
N MET A 519 -14.69 -30.43 -1.23
CA MET A 519 -13.55 -29.80 -1.89
C MET A 519 -12.73 -28.89 -0.96
N ASP A 520 -13.31 -28.43 0.14
CA ASP A 520 -12.60 -27.68 1.19
C ASP A 520 -11.84 -28.59 2.16
N VAL A 521 -12.22 -29.87 2.33
CA VAL A 521 -11.55 -30.80 3.26
C VAL A 521 -10.02 -30.86 3.04
N PRO A 522 -9.49 -31.02 1.82
CA PRO A 522 -8.04 -31.00 1.59
C PRO A 522 -7.38 -29.70 2.07
N ALA A 523 -8.01 -28.55 1.84
CA ALA A 523 -7.49 -27.26 2.28
C ALA A 523 -7.55 -27.12 3.81
N LEU A 524 -8.65 -27.56 4.43
CA LEU A 524 -8.84 -27.53 5.87
C LEU A 524 -7.77 -28.35 6.59
N VAL A 525 -7.46 -29.55 6.08
CA VAL A 525 -6.45 -30.41 6.69
C VAL A 525 -5.03 -29.89 6.41
N ALA A 526 -4.74 -29.43 5.18
CA ALA A 526 -3.39 -28.98 4.83
C ALA A 526 -3.03 -27.59 5.36
N THR A 527 -4.04 -26.74 5.61
CA THR A 527 -3.83 -25.31 5.92
C THR A 527 -4.57 -24.79 7.15
N GLY A 528 -5.48 -25.59 7.72
CA GLY A 528 -6.36 -25.17 8.81
C GLY A 528 -7.50 -24.24 8.36
N ARG A 529 -7.70 -24.04 7.04
CA ARG A 529 -8.65 -23.09 6.48
C ARG A 529 -9.33 -23.62 5.21
N PRO A 530 -10.53 -23.11 4.86
CA PRO A 530 -11.16 -23.39 3.56
C PRO A 530 -10.27 -22.97 2.39
N ALA A 531 -10.49 -23.57 1.21
CA ALA A 531 -9.70 -23.27 0.03
C ALA A 531 -9.90 -21.81 -0.42
N THR A 532 -8.92 -21.28 -1.14
CA THR A 532 -9.12 -20.03 -1.89
C THR A 532 -10.09 -20.31 -3.04
N ILE A 533 -11.18 -19.56 -3.10
CA ILE A 533 -12.25 -19.75 -4.09
C ILE A 533 -12.20 -18.64 -5.13
N PHE A 534 -12.32 -19.02 -6.40
CA PHE A 534 -12.76 -18.11 -7.46
C PHE A 534 -13.50 -18.87 -8.56
N GLU A 535 -14.44 -18.19 -9.23
CA GLU A 535 -15.26 -18.77 -10.30
C GLU A 535 -14.56 -18.71 -11.66
N LEU A 536 -14.67 -19.79 -12.43
CA LEU A 536 -14.22 -19.83 -13.81
C LEU A 536 -15.24 -19.14 -14.72
N GLY A 537 -14.95 -17.88 -15.06
CA GLY A 537 -15.73 -17.10 -16.02
C GLY A 537 -15.43 -17.48 -17.47
N ALA A 538 -16.21 -16.94 -18.41
CA ALA A 538 -16.03 -17.17 -19.85
C ALA A 538 -14.85 -16.41 -20.46
N ASP A 539 -14.36 -15.36 -19.81
CA ASP A 539 -13.23 -14.56 -20.28
C ASP A 539 -11.88 -15.24 -19.92
N ALA A 540 -11.22 -15.79 -20.93
CA ALA A 540 -9.93 -16.47 -20.79
C ALA A 540 -8.81 -15.57 -20.24
N ASP A 541 -8.80 -14.28 -20.58
CA ASP A 541 -7.78 -13.32 -20.11
C ASP A 541 -8.00 -13.00 -18.63
N GLU A 542 -9.26 -12.91 -18.20
CA GLU A 542 -9.60 -12.72 -16.79
C GLU A 542 -9.24 -13.95 -15.96
N VAL A 543 -9.58 -15.15 -16.45
CA VAL A 543 -9.22 -16.42 -15.82
C VAL A 543 -7.71 -16.55 -15.68
N GLU A 544 -6.94 -16.24 -16.73
CA GLU A 544 -5.47 -16.27 -16.68
C GLU A 544 -4.93 -15.32 -15.60
N LYS A 545 -5.41 -14.07 -15.53
CA LYS A 545 -4.97 -13.12 -14.50
C LYS A 545 -5.30 -13.58 -13.09
N ARG A 546 -6.50 -14.15 -12.86
CA ARG A 546 -6.90 -14.69 -11.55
C ARG A 546 -6.02 -15.88 -11.17
N MET A 547 -5.82 -16.84 -12.08
CA MET A 547 -4.94 -17.99 -11.86
C MET A 547 -3.52 -17.57 -11.51
N LEU A 548 -2.91 -16.68 -12.30
CA LEU A 548 -1.56 -16.18 -12.04
C LEU A 548 -1.47 -15.45 -10.69
N SER A 549 -2.50 -14.69 -10.31
CA SER A 549 -2.54 -14.01 -9.01
C SER A 549 -2.55 -14.98 -7.82
N VAL A 550 -3.25 -16.11 -7.94
CA VAL A 550 -3.34 -17.14 -6.89
C VAL A 550 -2.02 -17.94 -6.81
N LEU A 551 -1.44 -18.29 -7.95
CA LEU A 551 -0.15 -18.98 -8.03
C LEU A 551 1.02 -18.11 -7.51
N LEU A 552 0.99 -16.81 -7.78
CA LEU A 552 1.98 -15.85 -7.27
C LEU A 552 1.88 -15.67 -5.75
N ALA A 553 0.66 -15.61 -5.22
CA ALA A 553 0.42 -15.53 -3.78
C ALA A 553 0.78 -16.82 -3.03
N GLY A 554 0.99 -17.92 -3.75
CA GLY A 554 1.41 -19.20 -3.17
C GLY A 554 0.28 -19.96 -2.47
N ASP A 555 -0.97 -19.72 -2.85
CA ASP A 555 -2.12 -20.45 -2.31
C ASP A 555 -1.97 -21.98 -2.57
N SER A 556 -2.00 -22.80 -1.52
CA SER A 556 -1.68 -24.24 -1.60
C SER A 556 -2.80 -25.08 -2.21
N VAL A 557 -4.06 -24.70 -1.98
CA VAL A 557 -5.26 -25.39 -2.49
C VAL A 557 -6.22 -24.34 -3.04
N ILE A 558 -6.70 -24.58 -4.26
CA ILE A 558 -7.59 -23.68 -5.00
C ILE A 558 -8.85 -24.45 -5.33
N ASN A 559 -10.01 -23.90 -4.98
CA ASN A 559 -11.30 -24.46 -5.36
C ASN A 559 -11.90 -23.64 -6.50
N LEU A 560 -12.09 -24.30 -7.64
CA LEU A 560 -12.73 -23.75 -8.82
C LEU A 560 -14.22 -24.10 -8.74
N ASP A 561 -14.99 -23.24 -8.07
CA ASP A 561 -16.42 -23.48 -7.87
C ASP A 561 -17.24 -23.04 -9.10
N ASN A 562 -18.45 -23.59 -9.23
CA ASN A 562 -19.39 -23.30 -10.32
C ASN A 562 -18.77 -23.35 -11.73
N LEU A 563 -18.29 -24.54 -12.13
CA LEU A 563 -17.79 -24.78 -13.48
C LEU A 563 -18.93 -24.75 -14.52
N GLU A 564 -19.27 -23.55 -15.00
CA GLU A 564 -20.29 -23.34 -16.05
C GLU A 564 -19.71 -23.38 -17.48
N VAL A 565 -18.38 -23.32 -17.60
CA VAL A 565 -17.64 -23.36 -18.87
C VAL A 565 -16.74 -24.59 -18.95
N PRO A 566 -16.41 -25.10 -20.16
CA PRO A 566 -15.47 -26.20 -20.32
C PRO A 566 -14.11 -25.89 -19.68
N LEU A 567 -13.57 -26.87 -18.94
CA LEU A 567 -12.26 -26.74 -18.29
C LEU A 567 -11.15 -26.80 -19.35
N ALA A 568 -10.71 -25.63 -19.82
CA ALA A 568 -9.66 -25.48 -20.84
C ALA A 568 -8.83 -24.21 -20.59
N GLY A 569 -7.66 -24.12 -21.22
CA GLY A 569 -6.83 -22.90 -21.19
C GLY A 569 -5.34 -23.21 -21.04
N ALA A 570 -4.51 -22.46 -21.76
CA ALA A 570 -3.05 -22.69 -21.77
C ALA A 570 -2.43 -22.57 -20.38
N THR A 571 -2.88 -21.61 -19.57
CA THR A 571 -2.37 -21.38 -18.21
C THR A 571 -2.75 -22.49 -17.25
N LEU A 572 -3.97 -23.02 -17.35
CA LEU A 572 -4.40 -24.20 -16.61
C LEU A 572 -3.56 -25.43 -17.01
N CYS A 573 -3.40 -25.69 -18.30
CA CYS A 573 -2.55 -26.79 -18.77
C CYS A 573 -1.11 -26.68 -18.25
N LYS A 574 -0.50 -25.49 -18.27
CA LYS A 574 0.83 -25.25 -17.72
C LYS A 574 0.88 -25.51 -16.21
N ALA A 575 -0.12 -25.04 -15.46
CA ALA A 575 -0.16 -25.22 -14.01
C ALA A 575 -0.27 -26.68 -13.57
N LEU A 576 -0.85 -27.55 -14.40
CA LEU A 576 -1.01 -28.97 -14.11
C LEU A 576 0.17 -29.83 -14.56
N SER A 577 0.85 -29.42 -15.64
CA SER A 577 1.89 -30.24 -16.29
C SER A 577 3.31 -29.83 -15.91
N LEU A 578 3.52 -28.62 -15.38
CA LEU A 578 4.84 -28.09 -15.07
C LEU A 578 5.03 -27.87 -13.57
N SER A 579 6.25 -28.15 -13.09
CA SER A 579 6.69 -27.81 -11.73
C SER A 579 7.03 -26.32 -11.59
N LEU A 580 7.31 -25.63 -12.70
CA LEU A 580 7.63 -24.20 -12.75
C LEU A 580 6.87 -23.55 -13.90
N ILE A 581 6.24 -22.42 -13.62
CA ILE A 581 5.53 -21.63 -14.61
C ILE A 581 6.30 -20.32 -14.80
N HIS A 582 6.87 -20.14 -15.98
CA HIS A 582 7.45 -18.85 -16.37
C HIS A 582 6.33 -17.88 -16.70
N ILE A 583 6.25 -16.81 -15.91
CA ILE A 583 5.35 -15.69 -16.19
C ILE A 583 6.17 -14.68 -16.97
N SER A 584 5.93 -14.57 -18.26
CA SER A 584 6.45 -13.47 -19.07
C SER A 584 5.70 -12.20 -18.65
N GLU A 585 6.27 -11.41 -17.74
CA GLU A 585 5.81 -10.02 -17.60
C GLU A 585 6.05 -9.32 -18.95
N PRO A 586 5.07 -8.61 -19.53
CA PRO A 586 5.39 -7.59 -20.51
C PRO A 586 6.22 -6.55 -19.77
N THR A 587 7.55 -6.63 -19.95
CA THR A 587 8.58 -5.64 -19.60
C THR A 587 8.08 -4.50 -18.72
N ARG A 588 8.37 -4.53 -17.41
CA ARG A 588 8.37 -3.31 -16.60
C ARG A 588 9.30 -2.32 -17.30
N PRO A 589 8.83 -1.12 -17.71
CA PRO A 589 9.74 -0.08 -18.12
C PRO A 589 10.50 0.35 -16.86
N TYR A 590 11.83 0.22 -16.94
CA TYR A 590 12.78 0.69 -15.94
C TYR A 590 12.62 2.17 -15.61
#